data_AF-A0A2S3GN03-F1
#
_entry.id   AF-A0A2S3GN03-F1
#
_cell.length_a   1.000
_cell.length_b   1.000
_cell.length_c   1.000
_cell.angle_alpha   90.00
_cell.angle_beta   90.00
_cell.angle_gamma   90.00
#
_symmetry.space_group_name_H-M   'P 1'
#
loop_
_entity.id
_entity.type
_entity.pdbx_description
1 polymer ?
#
loop_
_entity_poly.entity_id
_entity_poly.type
_entity_poly.pdbx_seq_one_letter_code
_entity_poly.pdbx_strand_id
1 'polypeptide(L)'
;MANIPATPAAAVATGNRVSPSPRSSPCLPRRTAMLPSIGAAAGPPSWSSRGAAAVARAATGSDKAAARTIINPNNVPVLSFSEVAERLDTFQASGARNQNYMAMYSSIFGGITKDPSAMVIPIDDHMVHRGHGVFDTAAIMDGHLYELEQHLDRFLRSALMAKIPLPFDRSTIRSILIQTVSASNCTQGSLRYWLSVGPGDFQLSSSGCANPALYAVVIESPSLQVPAGCKVVTSSIPIKSPQFAVMKSVNYLPNALTKVEGEENGAFTSIWLDDEGFVAEGSNMNVGFVTADKELLMPRFDKILSGCTAKRVLTLAEQLVADGRLSGIISRNVSVQEGKSADEMMLIGSGILVKPVVQWDDQIIGSGQEGPIAQALYGLILEDMRSGPPSVRIHIPY
;
A
#
# COMPACT_ATOMS: atom_id res chain seq x y z
N MET A 1 -34.79 -26.46 63.22
CA MET A 1 -35.90 -26.92 62.34
C MET A 1 -35.53 -26.47 60.93
N ALA A 2 -34.68 -27.24 60.22
CA ALA A 2 -35.02 -28.40 59.36
C ALA A 2 -35.73 -27.91 58.07
N ASN A 3 -35.24 -28.08 56.83
CA ASN A 3 -34.42 -29.17 56.27
C ASN A 3 -33.56 -28.69 55.08
N ILE A 4 -32.33 -29.20 55.04
CA ILE A 4 -31.57 -29.56 53.83
C ILE A 4 -31.88 -31.04 53.54
N PRO A 5 -31.78 -31.51 52.30
CA PRO A 5 -30.70 -32.47 52.02
C PRO A 5 -30.16 -32.25 50.59
N ALA A 6 -29.02 -32.75 50.14
CA ALA A 6 -27.77 -33.26 50.70
C ALA A 6 -26.91 -33.49 49.44
N THR A 7 -25.65 -33.10 49.45
CA THR A 7 -24.64 -33.57 48.50
C THR A 7 -24.41 -35.08 48.68
N PRO A 8 -23.76 -35.74 47.71
CA PRO A 8 -22.60 -36.50 48.17
C PRO A 8 -21.34 -36.23 47.32
N ALA A 9 -20.24 -36.36 48.05
CA ALA A 9 -18.87 -36.25 47.59
C ALA A 9 -18.37 -37.53 46.90
N ALA A 10 -17.33 -37.33 46.08
CA ALA A 10 -16.15 -38.17 45.86
C ALA A 10 -16.29 -39.70 45.84
N ALA A 11 -15.98 -40.28 44.68
CA ALA A 11 -15.36 -41.60 44.60
C ALA A 11 -14.08 -41.52 43.74
N VAL A 12 -13.00 -41.99 44.36
CA VAL A 12 -11.65 -42.20 43.83
C VAL A 12 -11.62 -43.50 43.02
N ALA A 13 -11.04 -43.47 41.83
CA ALA A 13 -10.42 -44.64 41.16
C ALA A 13 -9.46 -44.11 40.07
N THR A 14 -8.18 -43.93 40.36
CA THR A 14 -7.09 -44.91 40.16
C THR A 14 -6.96 -45.43 38.72
N GLY A 15 -5.85 -45.03 38.09
CA GLY A 15 -5.08 -45.91 37.21
C GLY A 15 -5.46 -45.90 35.72
N ASN A 16 -4.77 -45.08 34.94
CA ASN A 16 -3.77 -45.64 34.03
C ASN A 16 -2.86 -44.54 33.48
N ARG A 17 -1.63 -44.53 33.99
CA ARG A 17 -0.48 -43.95 33.31
C ARG A 17 -0.26 -44.76 32.04
N VAL A 18 -0.35 -44.12 30.88
CA VAL A 18 0.28 -44.63 29.66
C VAL A 18 1.43 -43.68 29.35
N SER A 19 2.60 -44.10 29.80
CA SER A 19 3.91 -43.61 29.38
C SER A 19 4.10 -43.82 27.87
N PRO A 20 4.62 -42.84 27.12
CA PRO A 20 5.11 -43.11 25.78
C PRO A 20 6.50 -43.76 25.90
N SER A 21 6.58 -45.05 25.58
CA SER A 21 7.84 -45.75 25.38
C SER A 21 8.58 -45.19 24.14
N PRO A 22 9.92 -45.11 24.18
CA PRO A 22 10.71 -44.54 23.10
C PRO A 22 10.80 -45.54 21.94
N ARG A 23 10.37 -45.14 20.75
CA ARG A 23 10.71 -45.88 19.53
C ARG A 23 12.00 -45.31 18.96
N SER A 24 13.05 -46.10 19.16
CA SER A 24 14.32 -46.08 18.44
C SER A 24 14.10 -46.20 16.93
N SER A 25 14.53 -45.19 16.17
CA SER A 25 14.77 -45.31 14.73
C SER A 25 16.26 -45.59 14.50
N PRO A 26 16.63 -46.56 13.66
CA PRO A 26 18.02 -46.95 13.47
C PRO A 26 18.78 -45.95 12.59
N CYS A 27 19.94 -45.50 13.09
CA CYS A 27 21.02 -44.96 12.28
C CYS A 27 21.52 -46.02 11.30
N LEU A 28 21.74 -45.63 10.03
CA LEU A 28 22.65 -46.27 9.06
C LEU A 28 22.85 -45.28 7.87
N PRO A 29 23.94 -45.36 7.08
CA PRO A 29 25.14 -44.55 7.30
C PRO A 29 25.38 -43.47 6.22
N ARG A 30 26.24 -42.50 6.56
CA ARG A 30 26.90 -41.61 5.60
C ARG A 30 27.65 -42.44 4.56
N ARG A 31 27.24 -42.31 3.29
CA ARG A 31 28.08 -42.66 2.14
C ARG A 31 28.67 -41.39 1.54
N THR A 32 29.96 -41.24 1.78
CA THR A 32 30.91 -40.48 0.97
C THR A 32 30.84 -40.98 -0.47
N ALA A 33 30.50 -40.10 -1.41
CA ALA A 33 30.76 -40.30 -2.83
C ALA A 33 31.78 -39.23 -3.27
N MET A 34 33.02 -39.67 -3.44
CA MET A 34 34.04 -38.96 -4.20
C MET A 34 33.54 -38.82 -5.65
N LEU A 35 33.57 -37.59 -6.17
CA LEU A 35 33.51 -37.33 -7.61
C LEU A 35 34.96 -37.18 -8.12
N PRO A 36 35.31 -37.78 -9.26
CA PRO A 36 36.65 -37.67 -9.83
C PRO A 36 36.87 -36.32 -10.50
N SER A 37 38.07 -35.77 -10.28
CA SER A 37 38.65 -34.65 -11.02
C SER A 37 39.08 -35.07 -12.43
N ILE A 38 38.87 -34.19 -13.41
CA ILE A 38 39.62 -33.84 -14.64
C ILE A 38 38.60 -33.00 -15.44
N GLY A 39 38.83 -31.81 -16.00
CA GLY A 39 39.98 -30.95 -16.22
C GLY A 39 39.44 -29.69 -16.95
N ALA A 40 40.19 -28.59 -16.85
CA ALA A 40 39.82 -27.21 -17.18
C ALA A 40 39.27 -26.93 -18.59
N ALA A 41 38.32 -25.99 -18.69
CA ALA A 41 38.37 -24.84 -19.62
C ALA A 41 37.17 -23.88 -19.44
N ALA A 42 37.47 -22.58 -19.62
CA ALA A 42 36.57 -21.43 -19.80
C ALA A 42 35.81 -20.89 -18.57
N GLY A 43 36.39 -19.85 -17.94
CA GLY A 43 35.74 -19.01 -16.95
C GLY A 43 34.73 -18.02 -17.54
N PRO A 44 33.87 -17.41 -16.71
CA PRO A 44 32.82 -16.49 -17.15
C PRO A 44 33.41 -15.13 -17.58
N PRO A 45 32.77 -14.41 -18.52
CA PRO A 45 33.34 -13.19 -19.08
C PRO A 45 33.30 -12.03 -18.08
N SER A 46 34.42 -11.32 -18.05
CA SER A 46 34.65 -10.09 -17.29
C SER A 46 33.80 -8.95 -17.83
N TRP A 47 33.19 -8.19 -16.91
CA TRP A 47 32.53 -6.93 -17.23
C TRP A 47 33.60 -5.88 -17.58
N SER A 48 33.76 -5.63 -18.88
CA SER A 48 34.59 -4.54 -19.39
C SER A 48 33.81 -3.23 -19.39
N SER A 49 34.23 -2.30 -18.54
CA SER A 49 33.82 -0.91 -18.54
C SER A 49 34.30 -0.20 -19.81
N ARG A 50 33.40 0.11 -20.76
CA ARG A 50 33.60 1.18 -21.76
C ARG A 50 32.27 1.83 -22.14
N GLY A 51 32.21 3.14 -21.91
CA GLY A 51 31.53 4.07 -22.82
C GLY A 51 30.07 4.43 -22.52
N ALA A 52 29.80 5.07 -21.38
CA ALA A 52 28.63 5.95 -21.27
C ALA A 52 29.13 7.41 -21.36
N ALA A 53 29.05 7.98 -22.56
CA ALA A 53 29.26 9.40 -22.78
C ALA A 53 28.16 10.17 -22.04
N ALA A 54 28.57 11.02 -21.10
CA ALA A 54 27.69 11.88 -20.33
C ALA A 54 26.99 12.90 -21.24
N VAL A 55 25.67 12.80 -21.32
CA VAL A 55 24.83 13.90 -21.83
C VAL A 55 24.66 14.89 -20.68
N ALA A 56 25.56 15.86 -20.61
CA ALA A 56 25.41 17.01 -19.73
C ALA A 56 24.28 17.90 -20.28
N ARG A 57 23.09 17.81 -19.68
CA ARG A 57 22.08 18.87 -19.81
C ARG A 57 22.40 19.95 -18.78
N ALA A 58 22.73 21.13 -19.27
CA ALA A 58 22.87 22.34 -18.49
C ALA A 58 21.54 22.67 -17.80
N ALA A 59 21.49 22.58 -16.47
CA ALA A 59 20.42 23.14 -15.67
C ALA A 59 20.77 24.60 -15.37
N THR A 60 20.13 25.51 -16.11
CA THR A 60 20.14 26.94 -15.80
C THR A 60 19.15 27.23 -14.67
N GLY A 61 19.68 27.68 -13.53
CA GLY A 61 19.06 28.66 -12.63
C GLY A 61 17.74 28.31 -11.92
N SER A 62 17.85 27.82 -10.69
CA SER A 62 17.14 28.44 -9.55
C SER A 62 17.85 28.03 -8.26
N ASP A 63 18.55 28.98 -7.61
CA ASP A 63 19.10 28.82 -6.27
C ASP A 63 17.95 28.77 -5.26
N LYS A 64 17.31 27.61 -5.12
CA LYS A 64 16.64 27.27 -3.86
C LYS A 64 17.73 26.81 -2.91
N ALA A 65 18.08 27.63 -1.93
CA ALA A 65 18.96 27.24 -0.84
C ALA A 65 18.39 25.99 -0.17
N ALA A 66 18.89 24.81 -0.56
CA ALA A 66 18.53 23.57 0.09
C ALA A 66 18.83 23.70 1.58
N ALA A 67 17.89 23.30 2.44
CA ALA A 67 18.09 23.25 3.87
C ALA A 67 19.35 22.44 4.19
N ARG A 68 20.48 23.13 4.38
CA ARG A 68 21.73 22.49 4.74
C ARG A 68 21.60 22.09 6.20
N THR A 69 21.54 20.80 6.47
CA THR A 69 21.71 20.27 7.81
C THR A 69 23.03 20.80 8.35
N ILE A 70 22.97 21.65 9.38
CA ILE A 70 24.16 22.15 10.06
C ILE A 70 24.72 20.97 10.86
N ILE A 71 25.72 20.29 10.31
CA ILE A 71 26.44 19.22 11.00
C ILE A 71 27.80 19.79 11.39
N ASN A 72 28.03 19.98 12.68
CA ASN A 72 29.40 19.98 13.20
C ASN A 72 29.78 18.51 13.43
N PRO A 73 30.60 17.89 12.58
CA PRO A 73 30.91 16.46 12.67
C PRO A 73 31.64 16.09 13.96
N ASN A 74 32.18 17.08 14.68
CA ASN A 74 32.94 16.88 15.90
C ASN A 74 32.15 17.22 17.18
N ASN A 75 30.94 17.77 17.06
CA ASN A 75 30.11 18.14 18.21
C ASN A 75 28.61 18.16 17.85
N VAL A 76 27.89 17.08 18.17
CA VAL A 76 26.44 16.99 17.97
C VAL A 76 25.74 17.62 19.19
N PRO A 77 24.95 18.71 19.01
CA PRO A 77 24.33 19.40 20.13
C PRO A 77 23.18 18.59 20.76
N VAL A 78 23.04 18.67 22.08
CA VAL A 78 21.84 18.22 22.80
C VAL A 78 20.84 19.37 22.82
N LEU A 79 19.63 19.11 22.34
CA LEU A 79 18.59 20.13 22.17
C LEU A 79 17.47 19.94 23.19
N SER A 80 16.94 21.04 23.69
CA SER A 80 15.64 21.10 24.36
C SER A 80 14.49 20.90 23.38
N PHE A 81 13.30 20.60 23.89
CA PHE A 81 12.10 20.42 23.05
C PHE A 81 11.76 21.69 22.24
N SER A 82 11.90 22.87 22.84
CA SER A 82 11.66 24.15 22.15
C SER A 82 12.65 24.37 21.00
N GLU A 83 13.94 24.08 21.21
CA GLU A 83 14.94 24.17 20.13
C GLU A 83 14.69 23.17 19.01
N VAL A 84 14.14 21.99 19.31
CA VAL A 84 13.71 21.02 18.29
C VAL A 84 12.53 21.57 17.50
N ALA A 85 11.50 22.08 18.17
CA ALA A 85 10.32 22.65 17.52
C ALA A 85 10.69 23.81 16.58
N GLU A 86 11.50 24.77 17.04
CA GLU A 86 11.96 25.90 16.22
C GLU A 86 12.76 25.45 14.99
N ARG A 87 13.58 24.40 15.13
CA ARG A 87 14.34 23.83 14.00
C ARG A 87 13.44 23.10 13.02
N LEU A 88 12.41 22.40 13.50
CA LEU A 88 11.41 21.78 12.64
C LEU A 88 10.63 22.85 11.86
N ASP A 89 10.22 23.94 12.49
CA ASP A 89 9.56 25.07 11.82
C ASP A 89 10.44 25.68 10.74
N THR A 90 11.72 25.87 11.05
CA THR A 90 12.71 26.36 10.06
C THR A 90 12.84 25.39 8.88
N PHE A 91 12.86 24.08 9.14
CA PHE A 91 12.90 23.05 8.10
C PHE A 91 11.61 23.02 7.25
N GLN A 92 10.44 23.28 7.83
CA GLN A 92 9.21 23.45 7.04
C GLN A 92 9.30 24.67 6.14
N ALA A 93 9.69 25.82 6.71
CA ALA A 93 9.75 27.10 6.03
C ALA A 93 10.77 27.11 4.88
N SER A 94 11.76 26.22 4.90
CA SER A 94 12.72 26.08 3.80
C SER A 94 12.12 25.50 2.51
N GLY A 95 10.84 25.08 2.52
CA GLY A 95 10.20 24.44 1.38
C GLY A 95 10.71 23.03 1.11
N ALA A 96 11.25 22.35 2.13
CA ALA A 96 11.68 20.95 2.01
C ALA A 96 10.52 19.99 1.70
N ARG A 97 9.28 20.39 2.00
CA ARG A 97 8.06 19.65 1.67
C ARG A 97 7.42 20.23 0.41
N ASN A 98 7.16 19.38 -0.57
CA ASN A 98 6.45 19.74 -1.81
C ASN A 98 4.92 19.55 -1.73
N GLN A 99 4.40 18.97 -0.63
CA GLN A 99 2.97 18.73 -0.44
C GLN A 99 2.40 19.59 0.69
N ASN A 100 1.13 19.96 0.55
CA ASN A 100 0.42 20.77 1.53
C ASN A 100 -0.30 19.87 2.53
N TYR A 101 0.27 19.72 3.73
CA TYR A 101 -0.29 18.94 4.84
C TYR A 101 -1.15 19.84 5.72
N MET A 102 -2.45 19.56 5.78
CA MET A 102 -3.44 20.51 6.33
C MET A 102 -3.82 20.23 7.78
N ALA A 103 -3.88 18.96 8.17
CA ALA A 103 -4.19 18.54 9.54
C ALA A 103 -3.67 17.13 9.79
N MET A 104 -3.33 16.84 11.05
CA MET A 104 -3.02 15.50 11.53
C MET A 104 -3.75 15.20 12.84
N TYR A 105 -4.47 14.09 12.89
CA TYR A 105 -4.90 13.47 14.14
C TYR A 105 -3.85 12.48 14.65
N SER A 106 -3.67 12.43 15.96
CA SER A 106 -2.87 11.41 16.65
C SER A 106 -3.55 10.98 17.94
N SER A 107 -3.74 9.68 18.12
CA SER A 107 -4.23 9.14 19.39
C SER A 107 -3.19 9.22 20.52
N ILE A 108 -1.90 9.46 20.21
CA ILE A 108 -0.83 9.59 21.21
C ILE A 108 -1.01 10.83 22.05
N PHE A 109 -1.30 11.96 21.41
CA PHE A 109 -1.63 13.22 22.12
C PHE A 109 -3.14 13.50 22.16
N GLY A 110 -3.97 12.63 21.57
CA GLY A 110 -5.43 12.65 21.69
C GLY A 110 -6.11 13.82 20.98
N GLY A 111 -5.52 14.34 19.90
CA GLY A 111 -6.03 15.58 19.26
C GLY A 111 -5.67 15.73 17.79
N ILE A 112 -6.06 16.87 17.21
CA ILE A 112 -5.74 17.28 15.85
C ILE A 112 -4.79 18.48 15.90
N THR A 113 -3.68 18.42 15.17
CA THR A 113 -2.80 19.57 14.92
C THR A 113 -2.91 20.02 13.46
N LYS A 114 -2.84 21.34 13.24
CA LYS A 114 -2.69 21.94 11.90
C LYS A 114 -1.27 22.39 11.62
N ASP A 115 -0.39 22.32 12.61
CA ASP A 115 1.00 22.70 12.49
C ASP A 115 1.79 21.53 11.87
N PRO A 116 2.35 21.68 10.64
CA PRO A 116 3.11 20.63 9.97
C PRO A 116 4.34 20.15 10.73
N SER A 117 4.92 20.96 11.63
CA SER A 117 6.06 20.60 12.48
C SER A 117 5.67 19.67 13.62
N ALA A 118 4.42 19.78 14.10
CA ALA A 118 3.86 18.91 15.12
C ALA A 118 3.27 17.61 14.54
N MET A 119 3.27 17.44 13.21
CA MET A 119 2.84 16.21 12.53
C MET A 119 3.92 15.14 12.64
N VAL A 120 4.05 14.53 13.82
CA VAL A 120 5.12 13.58 14.17
C VAL A 120 4.56 12.24 14.65
N ILE A 121 5.37 11.20 14.49
CA ILE A 121 5.11 9.85 15.02
C ILE A 121 6.26 9.53 15.98
N PRO A 122 5.98 8.94 17.16
CA PRO A 122 7.03 8.49 18.08
C PRO A 122 7.98 7.50 17.39
N ILE A 123 9.29 7.67 17.59
CA ILE A 123 10.31 6.81 16.96
C ILE A 123 10.27 5.36 17.46
N ASP A 124 9.77 5.16 18.67
CA ASP A 124 9.52 3.90 19.34
C ASP A 124 8.17 3.25 18.99
N ASP A 125 7.40 3.87 18.08
CA ASP A 125 6.24 3.22 17.49
C ASP A 125 6.67 2.08 16.56
N HIS A 126 6.15 0.87 16.82
CA HIS A 126 6.53 -0.35 16.10
C HIS A 126 6.29 -0.27 14.59
N MET A 127 5.34 0.55 14.13
CA MET A 127 5.13 0.80 12.70
C MET A 127 6.37 1.43 12.05
N VAL A 128 7.12 2.27 12.78
CA VAL A 128 8.29 3.01 12.27
C VAL A 128 9.51 2.09 12.13
N HIS A 129 9.80 1.28 13.15
CA HIS A 129 11.05 0.50 13.20
C HIS A 129 10.87 -1.02 12.99
N ARG A 130 9.63 -1.51 12.88
CA ARG A 130 9.30 -2.92 12.54
C ARG A 130 8.32 -3.07 11.37
N GLY A 131 7.64 -2.01 10.96
CA GLY A 131 6.58 -2.10 9.95
C GLY A 131 5.30 -2.78 10.46
N HIS A 132 5.09 -2.88 11.78
CA HIS A 132 3.89 -3.46 12.37
C HIS A 132 2.73 -2.46 12.41
N GLY A 133 2.28 -2.07 11.22
CA GLY A 133 1.18 -1.14 11.02
C GLY A 133 0.46 -1.36 9.69
N VAL A 134 -0.75 -0.81 9.60
CA VAL A 134 -1.59 -0.81 8.40
C VAL A 134 -2.05 0.60 8.09
N PHE A 135 -2.45 0.85 6.84
CA PHE A 135 -2.93 2.17 6.43
C PHE A 135 -3.98 2.07 5.34
N ASP A 136 -4.77 3.12 5.18
CA ASP A 136 -5.61 3.31 4.01
C ASP A 136 -5.66 4.78 3.58
N THR A 137 -6.28 5.06 2.44
CA THR A 137 -6.41 6.40 1.87
C THR A 137 -7.77 6.54 1.23
N ALA A 138 -8.53 7.56 1.64
CA ALA A 138 -9.76 7.98 0.99
C ALA A 138 -9.52 9.31 0.27
N ALA A 139 -10.13 9.49 -0.90
CA ALA A 139 -10.06 10.75 -1.63
C ALA A 139 -11.05 11.76 -1.03
N ILE A 140 -10.66 13.04 -1.03
CA ILE A 140 -11.53 14.16 -0.72
C ILE A 140 -11.84 14.85 -2.05
N MET A 141 -13.12 14.88 -2.43
CA MET A 141 -13.58 15.51 -3.66
C MET A 141 -14.81 16.37 -3.39
N ASP A 142 -14.75 17.64 -3.76
CA ASP A 142 -15.84 18.63 -3.64
C ASP A 142 -16.49 18.60 -2.26
N GLY A 143 -15.66 18.56 -1.22
CA GLY A 143 -16.12 18.55 0.17
C GLY A 143 -16.61 17.21 0.70
N HIS A 144 -16.42 16.10 -0.04
CA HIS A 144 -16.87 14.76 0.33
C HIS A 144 -15.71 13.79 0.45
N LEU A 145 -15.77 12.87 1.42
CA LEU A 145 -14.92 11.68 1.44
C LEU A 145 -15.54 10.59 0.55
N TYR A 146 -14.77 10.12 -0.44
CA TYR A 146 -15.20 9.10 -1.38
C TYR A 146 -14.83 7.68 -0.89
N GLU A 147 -15.80 6.77 -0.97
CA GLU A 147 -15.73 5.35 -0.57
C GLU A 147 -15.18 5.10 0.87
N LEU A 148 -15.36 6.05 1.80
CA LEU A 148 -14.78 5.95 3.15
C LEU A 148 -15.19 4.66 3.87
N GLU A 149 -16.45 4.24 3.74
CA GLU A 149 -16.93 3.01 4.39
C GLU A 149 -16.21 1.76 3.84
N GLN A 150 -16.02 1.70 2.52
CA GLN A 150 -15.33 0.60 1.83
C GLN A 150 -13.84 0.57 2.22
N HIS A 151 -13.21 1.75 2.30
CA HIS A 151 -11.84 1.88 2.76
C HIS A 151 -11.70 1.50 4.25
N LEU A 152 -12.64 1.90 5.13
CA LEU A 152 -12.66 1.49 6.54
C LEU A 152 -12.81 -0.01 6.71
N ASP A 153 -13.66 -0.67 5.92
CA ASP A 153 -13.84 -2.12 5.99
C ASP A 153 -12.56 -2.88 5.59
N ARG A 154 -11.80 -2.37 4.61
CA ARG A 154 -10.49 -2.92 4.24
C ARG A 154 -9.43 -2.61 5.29
N PHE A 155 -9.44 -1.42 5.86
CA PHE A 155 -8.51 -0.97 6.89
C PHE A 155 -8.60 -1.85 8.14
N LEU A 156 -9.83 -2.07 8.65
CA LEU A 156 -10.06 -2.90 9.84
C LEU A 156 -9.76 -4.39 9.57
N ARG A 157 -10.05 -4.89 8.37
CA ARG A 157 -9.63 -6.24 7.96
C ARG A 157 -8.12 -6.38 7.92
N SER A 158 -7.41 -5.38 7.41
CA SER A 158 -5.95 -5.36 7.39
C SER A 158 -5.39 -5.35 8.82
N ALA A 159 -5.97 -4.54 9.71
CA ALA A 159 -5.58 -4.51 11.13
C ALA A 159 -5.79 -5.88 11.81
N LEU A 160 -6.93 -6.54 11.56
CA LEU A 160 -7.22 -7.87 12.06
C LEU A 160 -6.18 -8.90 11.57
N MET A 161 -5.86 -8.90 10.28
CA MET A 161 -4.84 -9.79 9.69
C MET A 161 -3.45 -9.53 10.27
N ALA A 162 -3.12 -8.26 10.52
CA ALA A 162 -1.87 -7.84 11.16
C ALA A 162 -1.84 -8.07 12.68
N LYS A 163 -2.93 -8.55 13.29
CA LYS A 163 -3.10 -8.70 14.74
C LYS A 163 -2.88 -7.38 15.50
N ILE A 164 -3.31 -6.27 14.92
CA ILE A 164 -3.27 -4.95 15.55
C ILE A 164 -4.58 -4.75 16.33
N PRO A 165 -4.53 -4.58 17.66
CA PRO A 165 -5.72 -4.24 18.43
C PRO A 165 -6.23 -2.85 18.04
N LEU A 166 -7.55 -2.65 18.10
CA LEU A 166 -8.15 -1.37 17.75
C LEU A 166 -8.17 -0.45 18.99
N PRO A 167 -7.62 0.78 18.91
CA PRO A 167 -7.71 1.74 20.01
C PRO A 167 -9.14 2.27 20.21
N PHE A 168 -9.95 2.23 19.15
CA PHE A 168 -11.33 2.69 19.14
C PHE A 168 -12.20 1.76 18.30
N ASP A 169 -13.51 1.74 18.55
CA ASP A 169 -14.45 1.04 17.69
C ASP A 169 -14.55 1.71 16.30
N ARG A 170 -15.13 0.98 15.33
CA ARG A 170 -15.28 1.44 13.94
C ARG A 170 -15.98 2.80 13.83
N SER A 171 -17.04 3.04 14.61
CA SER A 171 -17.82 4.28 14.55
C SER A 171 -17.02 5.47 15.07
N THR A 172 -16.25 5.25 16.13
CA THR A 172 -15.34 6.24 16.69
C THR A 172 -14.19 6.56 15.73
N ILE A 173 -13.55 5.55 15.11
CA ILE A 173 -12.52 5.76 14.07
C ILE A 173 -13.10 6.60 12.93
N ARG A 174 -14.26 6.21 12.40
CA ARG A 174 -14.95 6.95 11.33
C ARG A 174 -15.18 8.42 11.72
N SER A 175 -15.68 8.66 12.93
CA SER A 175 -15.92 10.01 13.44
C SER A 175 -14.64 10.84 13.52
N ILE A 176 -13.55 10.27 14.05
CA ILE A 176 -12.24 10.92 14.11
C ILE A 176 -11.75 11.30 12.72
N LEU A 177 -11.85 10.39 11.74
CA LEU A 177 -11.45 10.64 10.36
C LEU A 177 -12.22 11.81 9.73
N ILE A 178 -13.54 11.85 9.91
CA ILE A 178 -14.39 12.94 9.41
C ILE A 178 -14.04 14.27 10.10
N GLN A 179 -13.87 14.27 11.42
CA GLN A 179 -13.48 15.47 12.18
C GLN A 179 -12.10 15.99 11.77
N THR A 180 -11.17 15.09 11.42
CA THR A 180 -9.83 15.49 10.94
C THR A 180 -9.92 16.23 9.60
N VAL A 181 -10.77 15.77 8.67
CA VAL A 181 -11.02 16.46 7.39
C VAL A 181 -11.77 17.77 7.58
N SER A 182 -12.82 17.77 8.41
CA SER A 182 -13.57 18.98 8.76
C SER A 182 -12.64 20.05 9.32
N ALA A 183 -11.83 19.70 10.34
CA ALA A 183 -10.87 20.61 10.93
C ALA A 183 -9.89 21.19 9.90
N SER A 184 -9.51 20.44 8.87
CA SER A 184 -8.52 20.88 7.88
C SER A 184 -9.07 21.87 6.84
N ASN A 185 -10.39 22.07 6.73
CA ASN A 185 -11.06 22.84 5.67
C ASN A 185 -10.68 22.41 4.23
N CYS A 186 -10.16 21.19 4.05
CA CYS A 186 -9.70 20.72 2.76
C CYS A 186 -10.87 20.14 1.97
N THR A 187 -11.20 20.74 0.84
CA THR A 187 -12.31 20.27 -0.03
C THR A 187 -11.84 19.44 -1.22
N GLN A 188 -10.54 19.45 -1.53
CA GLN A 188 -9.89 18.68 -2.60
C GLN A 188 -8.56 18.11 -2.12
N GLY A 189 -8.42 16.79 -2.11
CA GLY A 189 -7.23 16.17 -1.56
C GLY A 189 -7.38 14.69 -1.24
N SER A 190 -6.67 14.26 -0.20
CA SER A 190 -6.80 12.92 0.35
C SER A 190 -6.69 12.91 1.87
N LEU A 191 -7.41 11.98 2.47
CA LEU A 191 -7.25 11.59 3.86
C LEU A 191 -6.51 10.26 3.90
N ARG A 192 -5.31 10.25 4.46
CA ARG A 192 -4.53 9.02 4.70
C ARG A 192 -4.45 8.74 6.19
N TYR A 193 -4.60 7.48 6.58
CA TYR A 193 -4.69 7.11 7.99
C TYR A 193 -4.06 5.75 8.26
N TRP A 194 -3.54 5.59 9.47
CA TRP A 194 -2.72 4.47 9.90
C TRP A 194 -3.19 3.91 11.23
N LEU A 195 -3.11 2.60 11.38
CA LEU A 195 -3.19 1.90 12.67
C LEU A 195 -1.84 1.23 12.93
N SER A 196 -1.30 1.46 14.11
CA SER A 196 -0.10 0.80 14.62
C SER A 196 -0.43 0.03 15.89
N VAL A 197 0.36 -1.00 16.18
CA VAL A 197 0.37 -1.63 17.51
C VAL A 197 0.90 -0.67 18.60
N GLY A 198 1.57 0.41 18.19
CA GLY A 198 1.87 1.60 19.00
C GLY A 198 3.31 1.66 19.55
N PRO A 199 3.60 2.70 20.35
CA PRO A 199 4.88 2.89 21.03
C PRO A 199 5.14 1.81 22.08
N GLY A 200 6.41 1.42 22.22
CA GLY A 200 6.85 0.43 23.18
C GLY A 200 8.37 0.37 23.28
N ASP A 201 8.91 -0.84 23.28
CA ASP A 201 10.35 -1.05 23.19
C ASP A 201 10.78 -1.39 21.76
N PHE A 202 12.09 -1.44 21.53
CA PHE A 202 12.64 -1.82 20.23
C PHE A 202 12.73 -3.35 20.02
N GLN A 203 12.02 -4.17 20.79
CA GLN A 203 12.02 -5.63 20.57
C GLN A 203 11.12 -6.00 19.38
N LEU A 204 11.08 -7.30 19.04
CA LEU A 204 10.17 -7.81 18.00
C LEU A 204 8.77 -8.07 18.57
N SER A 205 8.67 -8.41 19.84
CA SER A 205 7.39 -8.68 20.48
C SER A 205 6.61 -7.38 20.66
N SER A 206 5.33 -7.38 20.27
CA SER A 206 4.43 -6.26 20.56
C SER A 206 3.89 -6.26 21.99
N SER A 207 4.33 -7.20 22.85
CA SER A 207 3.94 -7.23 24.26
C SER A 207 4.41 -6.02 25.06
N GLY A 208 5.45 -5.33 24.59
CA GLY A 208 5.92 -4.06 25.17
C GLY A 208 5.15 -2.83 24.69
N CYS A 209 4.29 -2.98 23.68
CA CYS A 209 3.46 -1.89 23.15
C CYS A 209 2.18 -1.79 23.97
N ALA A 210 2.10 -0.80 24.85
CA ALA A 210 1.01 -0.70 25.81
C ALA A 210 -0.34 -0.32 25.16
N ASN A 211 -0.30 0.54 24.13
CA ASN A 211 -1.52 1.06 23.48
C ASN A 211 -1.34 1.14 21.96
N PRO A 212 -2.26 0.57 21.16
CA PRO A 212 -2.28 0.80 19.72
C PRO A 212 -2.54 2.26 19.39
N ALA A 213 -2.04 2.70 18.25
CA ALA A 213 -2.12 4.10 17.83
C ALA A 213 -2.89 4.27 16.51
N LEU A 214 -3.74 5.29 16.46
CA LEU A 214 -4.42 5.75 15.25
C LEU A 214 -3.84 7.11 14.85
N TYR A 215 -3.44 7.23 13.60
CA TYR A 215 -2.98 8.47 12.99
C TYR A 215 -3.81 8.77 11.74
N ALA A 216 -4.06 10.04 11.45
CA ALA A 216 -4.67 10.45 10.20
C ALA A 216 -4.08 11.78 9.74
N VAL A 217 -3.82 11.94 8.44
CA VAL A 217 -3.27 13.14 7.84
C VAL A 217 -4.12 13.54 6.64
N VAL A 218 -4.47 14.81 6.57
CA VAL A 218 -5.15 15.41 5.42
C VAL A 218 -4.12 16.12 4.56
N ILE A 219 -4.10 15.75 3.29
CA ILE A 219 -3.16 16.24 2.29
C ILE A 219 -3.98 16.92 1.21
N GLU A 220 -3.79 18.22 1.04
CA GLU A 220 -4.38 18.94 -0.08
C GLU A 220 -3.62 18.59 -1.36
N SER A 221 -4.36 18.38 -2.45
CA SER A 221 -3.80 18.15 -3.76
C SER A 221 -4.66 18.82 -4.83
N PRO A 222 -4.07 19.25 -5.96
CA PRO A 222 -4.85 19.79 -7.06
C PRO A 222 -5.85 18.76 -7.59
N SER A 223 -6.87 19.25 -8.29
CA SER A 223 -7.84 18.39 -8.97
C SER A 223 -7.13 17.39 -9.90
N LEU A 224 -7.64 16.16 -9.91
CA LEU A 224 -7.13 15.11 -10.79
C LEU A 224 -7.22 15.56 -12.26
N GLN A 225 -6.10 15.44 -12.96
CA GLN A 225 -6.03 15.70 -14.40
C GLN A 225 -6.36 14.42 -15.18
N VAL A 226 -6.81 14.60 -16.42
CA VAL A 226 -6.98 13.47 -17.35
C VAL A 226 -5.63 12.78 -17.53
N PRO A 227 -5.51 11.48 -17.18
CA PRO A 227 -4.23 10.83 -17.15
C PRO A 227 -3.79 10.47 -18.56
N ALA A 228 -2.65 11.01 -18.98
CA ALA A 228 -2.00 10.62 -20.23
C ALA A 228 -1.60 9.14 -20.21
N GLY A 229 -1.55 8.51 -21.39
CA GLY A 229 -1.04 7.16 -21.58
C GLY A 229 0.38 6.97 -21.03
N CYS A 230 0.68 5.78 -20.52
CA CYS A 230 2.00 5.50 -19.95
C CYS A 230 2.60 4.17 -20.40
N LYS A 231 3.92 4.07 -20.24
CA LYS A 231 4.68 2.82 -20.32
C LYS A 231 4.70 2.16 -18.94
N VAL A 232 4.60 0.84 -18.90
CA VAL A 232 4.92 0.00 -17.74
C VAL A 232 5.97 -1.04 -18.12
N VAL A 233 6.64 -1.63 -17.13
CA VAL A 233 7.57 -2.75 -17.34
C VAL A 233 7.27 -3.92 -16.41
N THR A 234 7.71 -5.11 -16.75
CA THR A 234 7.60 -6.28 -15.86
C THR A 234 8.64 -6.15 -14.74
N SER A 235 8.23 -6.33 -13.49
CA SER A 235 9.12 -6.18 -12.36
C SER A 235 10.03 -7.38 -12.13
N SER A 236 11.30 -7.14 -11.83
CA SER A 236 12.21 -8.15 -11.28
C SER A 236 12.16 -8.22 -9.75
N ILE A 237 11.56 -7.22 -9.10
CA ILE A 237 11.34 -7.20 -7.65
C ILE A 237 10.23 -8.21 -7.34
N PRO A 238 10.43 -9.16 -6.41
CA PRO A 238 9.39 -10.13 -6.07
C PRO A 238 8.20 -9.44 -5.39
N ILE A 239 6.99 -9.88 -5.74
CA ILE A 239 5.78 -9.48 -5.02
C ILE A 239 5.82 -10.02 -3.59
N LYS A 240 5.07 -9.39 -2.69
CA LYS A 240 4.81 -9.93 -1.36
C LYS A 240 4.04 -11.25 -1.49
N SER A 241 4.32 -12.22 -0.62
CA SER A 241 3.48 -13.42 -0.54
C SER A 241 2.00 -13.05 -0.34
N PRO A 242 1.03 -13.85 -0.82
CA PRO A 242 -0.38 -13.50 -0.84
C PRO A 242 -0.94 -12.94 0.48
N GLN A 243 -0.55 -13.53 1.63
CA GLN A 243 -0.98 -13.07 2.96
C GLN A 243 -0.66 -11.60 3.23
N PHE A 244 0.51 -11.13 2.80
CA PHE A 244 0.95 -9.73 2.96
C PHE A 244 0.50 -8.84 1.80
N ALA A 245 0.26 -9.40 0.61
CA ALA A 245 -0.18 -8.65 -0.57
C ALA A 245 -1.63 -8.17 -0.44
N VAL A 246 -2.54 -9.02 0.06
CA VAL A 246 -3.95 -8.66 0.24
C VAL A 246 -4.18 -7.68 1.40
N MET A 247 -3.17 -7.49 2.25
CA MET A 247 -3.20 -6.61 3.42
C MET A 247 -2.55 -5.26 3.12
N LYS A 248 -3.27 -4.16 3.36
CA LYS A 248 -2.72 -2.81 3.17
C LYS A 248 -1.84 -2.39 4.35
N SER A 249 -0.66 -2.98 4.44
CA SER A 249 0.32 -2.73 5.51
C SER A 249 1.32 -1.63 5.17
N VAL A 250 2.07 -1.13 6.15
CA VAL A 250 3.18 -0.17 5.92
C VAL A 250 4.46 -0.81 5.38
N ASN A 251 4.50 -2.12 5.17
CA ASN A 251 5.65 -2.84 4.61
C ASN A 251 5.76 -2.59 3.11
N TYR A 252 6.14 -1.36 2.74
CA TYR A 252 6.11 -0.84 1.37
C TYR A 252 7.47 -0.81 0.67
N LEU A 253 8.53 -1.38 1.27
CA LEU A 253 9.83 -1.48 0.61
C LEU A 253 9.74 -2.19 -0.77
N PRO A 254 9.06 -3.35 -0.92
CA PRO A 254 8.88 -3.95 -2.24
C PRO A 254 8.17 -3.01 -3.23
N ASN A 255 7.11 -2.32 -2.78
CA ASN A 255 6.37 -1.35 -3.59
C ASN A 255 7.27 -0.19 -4.05
N ALA A 256 8.10 0.33 -3.15
CA ALA A 256 9.03 1.41 -3.45
C ALA A 256 10.10 0.98 -4.46
N LEU A 257 10.71 -0.20 -4.28
CA LEU A 257 11.70 -0.74 -5.22
C LEU A 257 11.09 -0.99 -6.60
N THR A 258 9.86 -1.50 -6.65
CA THR A 258 9.11 -1.73 -7.90
C THR A 258 8.78 -0.42 -8.63
N LYS A 259 8.50 0.65 -7.89
CA LYS A 259 8.31 1.98 -8.44
C LYS A 259 9.61 2.54 -9.01
N VAL A 260 10.70 2.44 -8.25
CA VAL A 260 12.05 2.89 -8.65
C VAL A 260 12.50 2.17 -9.91
N GLU A 261 12.39 0.84 -9.94
CA GLU A 261 12.75 0.03 -11.12
C GLU A 261 11.99 0.48 -12.37
N GLY A 262 10.69 0.75 -12.24
CA GLY A 262 9.91 1.29 -13.35
C GLY A 262 10.46 2.62 -13.87
N GLU A 263 10.78 3.55 -12.96
CA GLU A 263 11.33 4.86 -13.30
C GLU A 263 12.70 4.77 -13.97
N GLU A 264 13.58 3.90 -13.46
CA GLU A 264 14.91 3.64 -14.04
C GLU A 264 14.83 3.08 -15.47
N ASN A 265 13.73 2.38 -15.81
CA ASN A 265 13.46 1.86 -17.14
C ASN A 265 12.58 2.78 -18.02
N GLY A 266 12.44 4.05 -17.61
CA GLY A 266 11.67 5.06 -18.33
C GLY A 266 10.16 4.80 -18.38
N ALA A 267 9.65 4.00 -17.43
CA ALA A 267 8.25 3.65 -17.29
C ALA A 267 7.61 4.38 -16.10
N PHE A 268 6.28 4.40 -16.07
CA PHE A 268 5.53 4.99 -14.97
C PHE A 268 5.62 4.14 -13.69
N THR A 269 5.61 2.82 -13.83
CA THR A 269 5.82 1.84 -12.75
C THR A 269 6.17 0.48 -13.37
N SER A 270 6.67 -0.45 -12.56
CA SER A 270 6.66 -1.86 -12.91
C SER A 270 5.35 -2.56 -12.51
N ILE A 271 5.06 -3.70 -13.16
CA ILE A 271 3.96 -4.63 -12.92
C ILE A 271 4.54 -5.91 -12.32
N TRP A 272 4.02 -6.32 -11.17
CA TRP A 272 4.37 -7.59 -10.56
C TRP A 272 3.72 -8.78 -11.25
N LEU A 273 4.42 -9.89 -11.18
CA LEU A 273 3.87 -11.22 -11.39
C LEU A 273 3.75 -11.93 -10.04
N ASP A 274 2.78 -12.83 -9.92
CA ASP A 274 2.68 -13.74 -8.78
C ASP A 274 3.71 -14.88 -8.88
N ASP A 275 3.80 -15.69 -7.83
CA ASP A 275 4.74 -16.83 -7.75
C ASP A 275 4.50 -17.91 -8.84
N GLU A 276 3.37 -17.85 -9.55
CA GLU A 276 3.01 -18.74 -10.66
C GLU A 276 3.24 -18.09 -12.04
N GLY A 277 3.73 -16.85 -12.08
CA GLY A 277 4.00 -16.09 -13.30
C GLY A 277 2.77 -15.41 -13.91
N PHE A 278 1.63 -15.38 -13.22
CA PHE A 278 0.47 -14.61 -13.64
C PHE A 278 0.60 -13.14 -13.26
N VAL A 279 -0.07 -12.27 -14.02
CA VAL A 279 -0.10 -10.84 -13.74
C VAL A 279 -0.77 -10.58 -12.39
N ALA A 280 -0.08 -9.81 -11.54
CA ALA A 280 -0.57 -9.41 -10.24
C ALA A 280 -1.05 -7.94 -10.25
N GLU A 281 -0.27 -7.00 -9.74
CA GLU A 281 -0.60 -5.57 -9.66
C GLU A 281 0.64 -4.69 -9.85
N GLY A 282 0.45 -3.39 -10.03
CA GLY A 282 1.55 -2.42 -10.02
C GLY A 282 1.99 -2.04 -8.60
N SER A 283 3.00 -1.16 -8.50
CA SER A 283 3.58 -0.76 -7.21
C SER A 283 2.58 -0.21 -6.17
N ASN A 284 1.45 0.37 -6.57
CA ASN A 284 0.39 0.79 -5.66
C ASN A 284 -1.00 0.87 -6.33
N MET A 285 -1.19 0.12 -7.42
CA MET A 285 -2.35 0.20 -8.30
C MET A 285 -2.68 -1.20 -8.84
N ASN A 286 -3.96 -1.54 -8.97
CA ASN A 286 -4.36 -2.75 -9.70
C ASN A 286 -4.19 -2.54 -11.20
N VAL A 287 -4.25 -3.64 -11.96
CA VAL A 287 -4.24 -3.62 -13.43
C VAL A 287 -5.57 -4.13 -13.98
N GLY A 288 -5.97 -3.60 -15.13
CA GLY A 288 -7.12 -4.08 -15.90
C GLY A 288 -6.80 -4.12 -17.39
N PHE A 289 -7.53 -4.97 -18.11
CA PHE A 289 -7.34 -5.24 -19.53
C PHE A 289 -8.69 -5.24 -20.24
N VAL A 290 -8.72 -4.82 -21.50
CA VAL A 290 -9.85 -5.06 -22.41
C VAL A 290 -9.42 -6.13 -23.39
N THR A 291 -10.12 -7.26 -23.41
CA THR A 291 -9.80 -8.38 -24.30
C THR A 291 -10.30 -8.11 -25.73
N ALA A 292 -9.84 -8.90 -26.70
CA ALA A 292 -10.33 -8.85 -28.08
C ALA A 292 -11.84 -9.14 -28.21
N ASP A 293 -12.39 -9.92 -27.26
CA ASP A 293 -13.82 -10.20 -27.14
C ASP A 293 -14.60 -9.07 -26.44
N LYS A 294 -13.95 -7.93 -26.16
CA LYS A 294 -14.48 -6.75 -25.46
C LYS A 294 -14.89 -7.01 -24.01
N GLU A 295 -14.22 -7.91 -23.31
CA GLU A 295 -14.43 -8.10 -21.88
C GLU A 295 -13.46 -7.23 -21.06
N LEU A 296 -13.95 -6.61 -19.97
CA LEU A 296 -13.07 -6.03 -18.96
C LEU A 296 -12.55 -7.14 -18.04
N LEU A 297 -11.25 -7.40 -18.12
CA LEU A 297 -10.56 -8.46 -17.38
C LEU A 297 -9.64 -7.85 -16.31
N MET A 298 -9.74 -8.33 -15.07
CA MET A 298 -8.78 -8.04 -13.99
C MET A 298 -8.23 -9.31 -13.36
N PRO A 299 -6.97 -9.32 -12.88
CA PRO A 299 -6.49 -10.38 -12.00
C PRO A 299 -7.38 -10.57 -10.76
N ARG A 300 -7.37 -11.78 -10.20
CA ARG A 300 -8.11 -12.08 -8.96
C ARG A 300 -7.50 -11.36 -7.76
N PHE A 301 -8.35 -10.96 -6.82
CA PHE A 301 -7.95 -10.23 -5.61
C PHE A 301 -7.49 -11.13 -4.44
N ASP A 302 -7.18 -12.40 -4.69
CA ASP A 302 -6.71 -13.37 -3.70
C ASP A 302 -5.20 -13.32 -3.46
N LYS A 303 -4.44 -12.74 -4.40
CA LYS A 303 -2.98 -12.56 -4.29
C LYS A 303 -2.50 -11.11 -4.43
N ILE A 304 -3.42 -10.17 -4.53
CA ILE A 304 -3.16 -8.74 -4.70
C ILE A 304 -4.08 -7.92 -3.80
N LEU A 305 -3.83 -6.62 -3.67
CA LEU A 305 -4.70 -5.77 -2.88
C LEU A 305 -6.11 -5.73 -3.49
N SER A 306 -7.13 -6.02 -2.68
CA SER A 306 -8.53 -5.73 -2.98
C SER A 306 -8.77 -4.21 -3.07
N GLY A 307 -8.41 -3.59 -4.21
CA GLY A 307 -8.54 -2.16 -4.46
C GLY A 307 -9.98 -1.66 -4.41
N CYS A 308 -10.31 -0.68 -3.56
CA CYS A 308 -11.62 -0.04 -3.56
C CYS A 308 -11.93 0.56 -4.94
N THR A 309 -11.01 1.37 -5.47
CA THR A 309 -11.11 1.95 -6.82
C THR A 309 -11.30 0.89 -7.91
N ALA A 310 -10.58 -0.23 -7.86
CA ALA A 310 -10.74 -1.32 -8.83
C ALA A 310 -12.12 -1.97 -8.74
N LYS A 311 -12.61 -2.26 -7.53
CA LYS A 311 -13.97 -2.80 -7.32
C LYS A 311 -15.04 -1.82 -7.79
N ARG A 312 -14.83 -0.52 -7.56
CA ARG A 312 -15.76 0.52 -8.01
C ARG A 312 -15.76 0.65 -9.52
N VAL A 313 -14.60 0.59 -10.17
CA VAL A 313 -14.48 0.53 -11.63
C VAL A 313 -15.22 -0.68 -12.20
N LEU A 314 -15.09 -1.88 -11.61
CA LEU A 314 -15.86 -3.05 -12.03
C LEU A 314 -17.37 -2.81 -11.92
N THR A 315 -17.83 -2.16 -10.86
CA THR A 315 -19.26 -1.80 -10.70
C THR A 315 -19.71 -0.81 -11.77
N LEU A 316 -18.91 0.23 -12.03
CA LEU A 316 -19.24 1.26 -13.03
C LEU A 316 -19.16 0.73 -14.46
N ALA A 317 -18.31 -0.28 -14.72
CA ALA A 317 -18.19 -0.94 -16.00
C ALA A 317 -19.48 -1.67 -16.44
N GLU A 318 -20.39 -1.98 -15.52
CA GLU A 318 -21.70 -2.55 -15.87
C GLU A 318 -22.50 -1.62 -16.80
N GLN A 319 -22.29 -0.30 -16.70
CA GLN A 319 -22.89 0.68 -17.62
C GLN A 319 -22.35 0.50 -19.04
N LEU A 320 -21.05 0.20 -19.17
CA LEU A 320 -20.40 -0.05 -20.46
C LEU A 320 -20.77 -1.43 -21.04
N VAL A 321 -21.23 -2.36 -20.21
CA VAL A 321 -21.83 -3.61 -20.69
C VAL A 321 -23.25 -3.34 -21.21
N ALA A 322 -24.04 -2.56 -20.47
CA ALA A 322 -25.41 -2.22 -20.83
C ALA A 322 -25.52 -1.39 -22.13
N ASP A 323 -24.54 -0.53 -22.41
CA ASP A 323 -24.48 0.27 -23.64
C ASP A 323 -23.79 -0.45 -24.82
N GLY A 324 -23.35 -1.69 -24.62
CA GLY A 324 -22.75 -2.56 -25.65
C GLY A 324 -21.30 -2.24 -26.00
N ARG A 325 -20.62 -1.38 -25.24
CA ARG A 325 -19.19 -1.08 -25.43
C ARG A 325 -18.28 -2.19 -24.91
N LEU A 326 -18.72 -2.90 -23.87
CA LEU A 326 -18.15 -4.14 -23.36
C LEU A 326 -19.14 -5.30 -23.54
N SER A 327 -18.63 -6.51 -23.71
CA SER A 327 -19.43 -7.75 -23.76
C SER A 327 -19.62 -8.37 -22.37
N GLY A 328 -18.72 -8.07 -21.42
CA GLY A 328 -18.76 -8.62 -20.07
C GLY A 328 -17.64 -8.11 -19.18
N ILE A 329 -17.67 -8.55 -17.92
CA ILE A 329 -16.67 -8.25 -16.89
C ILE A 329 -16.25 -9.57 -16.25
N ILE A 330 -14.95 -9.81 -16.15
CA ILE A 330 -14.40 -11.07 -15.65
C ILE A 330 -13.20 -10.84 -14.74
N SER A 331 -13.06 -11.70 -13.73
CA SER A 331 -11.88 -11.75 -12.87
C SER A 331 -11.29 -13.16 -12.83
N ARG A 332 -10.07 -13.31 -13.33
CA ARG A 332 -9.34 -14.58 -13.38
C ARG A 332 -7.84 -14.33 -13.47
N ASN A 333 -7.04 -15.39 -13.38
CA ASN A 333 -5.62 -15.30 -13.66
C ASN A 333 -5.41 -14.83 -15.11
N VAL A 334 -4.46 -13.92 -15.29
CA VAL A 334 -4.08 -13.35 -16.59
C VAL A 334 -2.64 -13.70 -16.83
N SER A 335 -2.33 -14.32 -17.97
CA SER A 335 -0.92 -14.55 -18.33
C SER A 335 -0.29 -13.25 -18.85
N VAL A 336 1.03 -13.10 -18.75
CA VAL A 336 1.72 -11.93 -19.31
C VAL A 336 1.45 -11.81 -20.81
N GLN A 337 1.46 -12.93 -21.53
CA GLN A 337 1.20 -12.93 -22.97
C GLN A 337 -0.21 -12.42 -23.29
N GLU A 338 -1.22 -12.87 -22.55
CA GLU A 338 -2.60 -12.42 -22.70
C GLU A 338 -2.73 -10.92 -22.39
N GLY A 339 -2.17 -10.46 -21.27
CA GLY A 339 -2.21 -9.04 -20.89
C GLY A 339 -1.52 -8.13 -21.91
N LYS A 340 -0.41 -8.58 -22.51
CA LYS A 340 0.28 -7.86 -23.58
C LYS A 340 -0.44 -7.90 -24.93
N SER A 341 -1.29 -8.91 -25.15
CA SER A 341 -2.12 -9.05 -26.35
C SER A 341 -3.51 -8.40 -26.21
N ALA A 342 -3.79 -7.73 -25.10
CA ALA A 342 -5.05 -7.02 -24.87
C ALA A 342 -5.22 -5.81 -25.81
N ASP A 343 -6.47 -5.47 -26.13
CA ASP A 343 -6.81 -4.27 -26.91
C ASP A 343 -6.57 -2.98 -26.12
N GLU A 344 -6.77 -3.03 -24.81
CA GLU A 344 -6.42 -1.95 -23.88
C GLU A 344 -5.83 -2.51 -22.58
N MET A 345 -4.97 -1.73 -21.94
CA MET A 345 -4.47 -1.98 -20.58
C MET A 345 -4.60 -0.69 -19.77
N MET A 346 -4.85 -0.80 -18.47
CA MET A 346 -4.98 0.34 -17.57
C MET A 346 -4.47 0.04 -16.15
N LEU A 347 -3.95 1.07 -15.49
CA LEU A 347 -3.66 1.09 -14.06
C LEU A 347 -4.84 1.68 -13.30
N ILE A 348 -5.18 1.12 -12.14
CA ILE A 348 -6.34 1.53 -11.36
C ILE A 348 -5.97 1.75 -9.90
N GLY A 349 -6.19 2.96 -9.38
CA GLY A 349 -5.88 3.28 -7.99
C GLY A 349 -6.32 4.68 -7.56
N SER A 350 -6.52 4.90 -6.26
CA SER A 350 -7.15 6.12 -5.73
C SER A 350 -6.44 7.44 -6.08
N GLY A 351 -5.13 7.39 -6.35
CA GLY A 351 -4.35 8.57 -6.74
C GLY A 351 -4.32 8.88 -8.25
N ILE A 352 -4.76 7.94 -9.10
CA ILE A 352 -4.74 8.08 -10.57
C ILE A 352 -6.09 7.76 -11.22
N LEU A 353 -7.04 7.25 -10.46
CA LEU A 353 -8.30 6.64 -10.89
C LEU A 353 -8.08 5.52 -11.90
N VAL A 354 -8.16 5.83 -13.19
CA VAL A 354 -7.91 4.90 -14.31
C VAL A 354 -6.92 5.56 -15.25
N LYS A 355 -5.71 5.00 -15.39
CA LYS A 355 -4.64 5.52 -16.25
C LYS A 355 -4.36 4.54 -17.39
N PRO A 356 -4.52 4.95 -18.65
CA PRO A 356 -4.22 4.08 -19.80
C PRO A 356 -2.73 3.67 -19.83
N VAL A 357 -2.48 2.43 -20.22
CA VAL A 357 -1.15 1.88 -20.49
C VAL A 357 -1.07 1.60 -21.98
N VAL A 358 -0.13 2.26 -22.66
CA VAL A 358 0.04 2.18 -24.12
C VAL A 358 1.19 1.27 -24.53
N GLN A 359 2.06 0.94 -23.58
CA GLN A 359 3.22 0.08 -23.80
C GLN A 359 3.54 -0.71 -22.52
N TRP A 360 3.80 -2.01 -22.68
CA TRP A 360 4.32 -2.87 -21.61
C TRP A 360 5.62 -3.54 -22.09
N ASP A 361 6.72 -3.24 -21.39
CA ASP A 361 8.08 -3.59 -21.82
C ASP A 361 8.36 -2.98 -23.20
N ASP A 362 8.71 -3.82 -24.17
CA ASP A 362 8.95 -3.41 -25.56
C ASP A 362 7.72 -3.59 -26.45
N GLN A 363 6.59 -4.03 -25.90
CA GLN A 363 5.37 -4.31 -26.66
C GLN A 363 4.35 -3.17 -26.53
N ILE A 364 3.88 -2.70 -27.67
CA ILE A 364 2.76 -1.75 -27.76
C ILE A 364 1.45 -2.48 -27.42
N ILE A 365 0.64 -1.87 -26.58
CA ILE A 365 -0.70 -2.37 -26.23
C ILE A 365 -1.71 -1.81 -27.23
N GLY A 366 -2.54 -2.67 -27.81
CA GLY A 366 -3.54 -2.29 -28.81
C GLY A 366 -2.96 -1.44 -29.94
N SER A 367 -3.49 -0.23 -30.10
CA SER A 367 -3.05 0.75 -31.11
C SER A 367 -1.87 1.64 -30.66
N GLY A 368 -1.40 1.50 -29.42
CA GLY A 368 -0.44 2.42 -28.79
C GLY A 368 -1.01 3.80 -28.46
N GLN A 369 -2.33 3.96 -28.55
CA GLN A 369 -3.06 5.15 -28.13
C GLN A 369 -3.84 4.87 -26.84
N GLU A 370 -4.25 5.93 -26.16
CA GLU A 370 -5.13 5.82 -25.00
C GLU A 370 -6.46 5.18 -25.40
N GLY A 371 -6.81 4.08 -24.73
CA GLY A 371 -7.98 3.29 -25.08
C GLY A 371 -9.32 3.95 -24.69
N PRO A 372 -10.36 3.85 -25.54
CA PRO A 372 -11.66 4.48 -25.29
C PRO A 372 -12.41 3.90 -24.08
N ILE A 373 -12.20 2.63 -23.71
CA ILE A 373 -12.79 2.06 -22.50
C ILE A 373 -12.10 2.63 -21.25
N ALA A 374 -10.76 2.67 -21.23
CA ALA A 374 -10.02 3.25 -20.12
C ALA A 374 -10.41 4.72 -19.87
N GLN A 375 -10.55 5.52 -20.93
CA GLN A 375 -11.01 6.92 -20.84
C GLN A 375 -12.45 7.03 -20.34
N ALA A 376 -13.34 6.15 -20.79
CA ALA A 376 -14.71 6.14 -20.30
C ALA A 376 -14.83 5.73 -18.83
N LEU A 377 -14.08 4.72 -18.40
CA LEU A 377 -14.03 4.31 -17.00
C LEU A 377 -13.44 5.42 -16.11
N TYR A 378 -12.43 6.14 -16.58
CA TYR A 378 -11.93 7.36 -15.91
C TYR A 378 -13.04 8.41 -15.75
N GLY A 379 -13.77 8.70 -16.83
CA GLY A 379 -14.90 9.64 -16.80
C GLY A 379 -16.00 9.22 -15.83
N LEU A 380 -16.39 7.93 -15.86
CA LEU A 380 -17.42 7.38 -14.98
C LEU A 380 -17.04 7.48 -13.51
N ILE A 381 -15.81 7.10 -13.13
CA ILE A 381 -15.40 7.17 -11.72
C ILE A 381 -15.18 8.60 -11.26
N LEU A 382 -14.70 9.50 -12.13
CA LEU A 382 -14.59 10.91 -11.80
C LEU A 382 -15.97 11.54 -11.55
N GLU A 383 -16.95 11.21 -12.39
CA GLU A 383 -18.33 11.64 -12.20
C GLU A 383 -18.93 11.05 -10.92
N ASP A 384 -18.71 9.76 -10.67
CA ASP A 384 -19.18 9.10 -9.45
C ASP A 384 -18.58 9.72 -8.17
N MET A 385 -17.34 10.21 -8.21
CA MET A 385 -16.75 10.98 -7.10
C MET A 385 -17.41 12.35 -6.88
N ARG A 386 -17.90 12.99 -7.94
CA ARG A 386 -18.50 14.35 -7.92
C ARG A 386 -20.00 14.33 -7.64
N SER A 387 -20.72 13.36 -8.16
CA SER A 387 -22.19 13.31 -8.17
C SER A 387 -22.78 11.96 -7.77
N GLY A 388 -21.94 10.97 -7.44
CA GLY A 388 -22.39 9.66 -7.01
C GLY A 388 -23.26 9.68 -5.74
N PRO A 389 -23.94 8.55 -5.45
CA PRO A 389 -24.90 8.46 -4.36
C PRO A 389 -24.23 8.56 -2.97
N PRO A 390 -25.00 8.85 -1.90
CA PRO A 390 -24.49 8.88 -0.53
C PRO A 390 -23.82 7.58 -0.04
N SER A 391 -24.08 6.45 -0.70
CA SER A 391 -23.44 5.16 -0.37
C SER A 391 -21.94 5.11 -0.71
N VAL A 392 -21.45 6.03 -1.54
CA VAL A 392 -20.03 6.15 -1.92
C VAL A 392 -19.46 7.52 -1.60
N ARG A 393 -20.27 8.46 -1.10
CA ARG A 393 -19.85 9.82 -0.78
C ARG A 393 -20.37 10.25 0.58
N ILE A 394 -19.45 10.63 1.46
CA ILE A 394 -19.77 11.18 2.78
C ILE A 394 -19.50 12.67 2.78
N HIS A 395 -20.55 13.47 2.96
CA HIS A 395 -20.44 14.91 3.10
C HIS A 395 -19.68 15.28 4.40
N ILE A 396 -18.73 16.21 4.29
CA ILE A 396 -17.96 16.70 5.43
C ILE A 396 -18.62 17.98 5.99
N PRO A 397 -18.97 18.01 7.29
CA PRO A 397 -19.45 19.22 7.93
C PRO A 397 -18.27 20.12 8.30
N TYR A 398 -17.82 20.97 7.37
CA TYR A 398 -16.73 21.94 7.59
C TYR A 398 -17.07 22.97 8.67
#